data_AF-A0A6M3L400-F1
#
_entry.id   AF-A0A6M3L400-F1
#
_cell.length_a   1.000
_cell.length_b   1.000
_cell.length_c   1.000
_cell.angle_alpha   90.00
_cell.angle_beta   90.00
_cell.angle_gamma   90.00
#
_symmetry.space_group_name_H-M   'P 1'
#
loop_
_entity.id
_entity.type
_entity.pdbx_description
1 polymer ?
#
loop_
_entity_poly.entity_id
_entity_poly.type
_entity_poly.pdbx_seq_one_letter_code
_entity_poly.pdbx_strand_id
1 'polypeptide(L)' 'MPVLIRSLGDMYRVETPSGVKAKRTTKKKAKAQKRLLNAVEHGWKPTGKKTVKARKRKKIG' A
#
# COMPACT_ATOMS: atom_id res chain seq x y z
N MET A 1 12.99 -7.80 -3.02
CA MET A 1 12.14 -8.60 -2.11
C MET A 1 10.85 -9.06 -2.81
N PRO A 2 10.37 -10.32 -2.65
CA PRO A 2 9.11 -10.74 -3.26
C PRO A 2 7.90 -10.10 -2.56
N VAL A 3 7.03 -9.47 -3.34
CA VAL A 3 5.76 -8.90 -2.85
C VAL A 3 4.60 -9.81 -3.25
N LEU A 4 3.90 -10.33 -2.23
CA LEU A 4 2.79 -11.27 -2.39
C LEU A 4 1.45 -10.55 -2.25
N ILE A 5 0.48 -10.96 -3.07
CA ILE A 5 -0.92 -10.55 -2.92
C ILE A 5 -1.71 -11.81 -2.55
N ARG A 6 -2.31 -11.83 -1.36
CA ARG A 6 -3.21 -12.91 -0.93
C ARG A 6 -4.67 -12.48 -1.07
N SER A 7 -5.52 -13.40 -1.53
CA SER A 7 -6.97 -13.20 -1.55
C SER A 7 -7.55 -13.48 -0.15
N LEU A 8 -8.48 -12.65 0.29
CA LEU A 8 -9.23 -12.76 1.55
C LEU A 8 -10.73 -12.74 1.25
N GLY A 9 -11.17 -13.56 0.29
CA GLY A 9 -12.52 -13.50 -0.29
C GLY A 9 -12.63 -12.32 -1.26
N ASP A 10 -13.41 -11.30 -0.89
CA ASP A 10 -13.67 -10.12 -1.75
C ASP A 10 -12.55 -9.08 -1.73
N MET A 11 -11.60 -9.25 -0.81
CA MET A 11 -10.51 -8.30 -0.56
C MET A 11 -9.15 -8.94 -0.75
N TYR A 12 -8.13 -8.10 -0.84
CA TYR A 12 -6.76 -8.51 -1.06
C TYR A 12 -5.87 -7.99 0.07
N ARG A 13 -4.86 -8.78 0.42
CA ARG A 13 -3.80 -8.45 1.38
C ARG A 13 -2.47 -8.38 0.64
N VAL A 14 -1.65 -7.37 0.94
CA VAL A 14 -0.30 -7.21 0.38
C VAL A 14 0.72 -7.52 1.46
N GLU A 15 1.57 -8.51 1.20
CA GLU A 15 2.56 -9.04 2.14
C GLU A 15 3.97 -8.99 1.55
N THR A 16 4.92 -8.79 2.44
CA THR A 16 6.35 -8.86 2.20
C THR A 16 6.97 -9.74 3.29
N PRO A 17 8.17 -10.32 3.10
CA PRO A 17 8.91 -10.98 4.17
C PRO A 17 9.00 -10.17 5.46
N SER A 18 9.13 -8.84 5.36
CA SER A 18 9.13 -7.93 6.52
C SER A 18 7.75 -7.65 7.13
N GLY A 19 6.71 -8.36 6.69
CA GLY A 19 5.34 -8.26 7.21
C GLY A 19 4.31 -7.68 6.24
N VAL A 20 3.15 -7.33 6.79
CA VAL A 20 1.97 -6.91 6.04
C VAL A 20 2.01 -5.42 5.74
N LYS A 21 1.89 -5.06 4.46
CA LYS A 21 1.85 -3.65 4.02
C LYS A 21 0.42 -3.13 3.79
N ALA A 22 -0.53 -4.03 3.50
CA ALA A 22 -1.95 -3.70 3.48
C ALA A 22 -2.79 -4.91 3.89
N LYS A 23 -3.69 -4.73 4.87
CA LYS A 23 -4.52 -5.83 5.42
C LYS A 23 -5.74 -6.15 4.55
N ARG A 24 -6.46 -5.12 4.10
CA ARG A 24 -7.69 -5.24 3.30
C ARG A 24 -7.72 -4.15 2.25
N THR A 25 -7.58 -4.51 0.98
CA THR A 25 -7.58 -3.57 -0.14
C THR A 25 -8.27 -4.18 -1.37
N THR A 26 -8.56 -3.35 -2.37
CA THR A 26 -9.16 -3.83 -3.62
C THR A 26 -8.10 -4.42 -4.55
N LYS A 27 -8.50 -5.29 -5.49
CA LYS A 27 -7.58 -5.90 -6.48
C LYS A 27 -6.69 -4.87 -7.17
N LYS A 28 -7.32 -3.77 -7.60
CA LYS A 28 -6.65 -2.65 -8.30
C LYS A 28 -5.59 -2.00 -7.40
N LYS A 29 -5.94 -1.69 -6.15
CA LYS A 29 -5.02 -1.09 -5.17
C LYS A 29 -3.90 -2.05 -4.78
N ALA A 30 -4.18 -3.35 -4.59
CA ALA A 30 -3.17 -4.36 -4.31
C ALA A 30 -2.12 -4.46 -5.42
N LYS A 31 -2.55 -4.51 -6.69
CA LYS A 31 -1.66 -4.54 -7.85
C LYS A 31 -0.80 -3.27 -7.94
N ALA A 32 -1.40 -2.10 -7.73
CA ALA A 32 -0.65 -0.84 -7.71
C ALA A 32 0.41 -0.82 -6.59
N GLN A 33 0.04 -1.27 -5.39
CA GLN A 33 0.96 -1.34 -4.26
C GLN A 33 2.08 -2.36 -4.49
N LYS A 34 1.79 -3.51 -5.12
CA LYS A 34 2.82 -4.46 -5.56
C LYS A 34 3.82 -3.84 -6.53
N ARG A 35 3.33 -3.15 -7.57
CA ARG A 35 4.20 -2.46 -8.54
C ARG A 35 5.07 -1.40 -7.87
N LEU A 36 4.46 -0.61 -6.98
CA LEU A 36 5.16 0.44 -6.23
C LEU A 36 6.29 -0.14 -5.37
N LEU A 37 5.99 -1.18 -4.58
CA LEU A 37 6.98 -1.82 -3.72
C LEU A 37 8.10 -2.47 -4.55
N ASN A 38 7.76 -3.14 -5.65
CA ASN A 38 8.78 -3.68 -6.56
C ASN A 38 9.66 -2.58 -7.14
N ALA A 39 9.09 -1.46 -7.59
CA ALA A 39 9.88 -0.34 -8.13
C ALA A 39 10.87 0.19 -7.08
N VAL A 40 10.41 0.42 -5.84
CA VAL A 40 11.27 0.88 -4.74
C VAL A 40 12.42 -0.09 -4.49
N GLU A 41 12.17 -1.40 -4.53
CA GLU A 41 13.22 -2.42 -4.39
C GLU A 41 14.26 -2.37 -5.52
N HIS A 42 13.84 -2.03 -6.74
CA HIS A 42 14.72 -1.86 -7.90
C HIS A 42 15.40 -0.48 -7.95
N GLY A 43 15.44 0.25 -6.84
CA GLY A 43 16.17 1.51 -6.73
C GLY A 43 15.37 2.75 -7.16
N TRP A 44 14.08 2.60 -7.46
CA TRP A 44 13.23 3.76 -7.75
C TRP A 44 13.02 4.59 -6.47
N LYS A 45 13.46 5.84 -6.51
CA LYS A 45 13.26 6.81 -5.43
C LYS A 45 12.11 7.75 -5.78
N PRO A 46 11.01 7.78 -5.02
CA PRO A 46 9.91 8.70 -5.29
C PRO A 46 10.37 10.14 -5.04
N THR A 47 10.33 10.99 -6.07
CA THR A 47 10.73 12.42 -6.02
C THR A 47 9.55 13.39 -5.86
N GLY A 48 8.32 12.87 -5.69
CA GLY A 48 7.10 13.69 -5.61
C GLY A 48 6.83 14.31 -4.22
N LYS A 49 6.13 15.46 -4.21
CA LYS A 49 5.60 16.08 -2.98
C LYS A 49 4.73 15.06 -2.24
N LYS A 50 5.03 14.82 -0.95
CA LYS A 50 4.19 13.99 -0.07
C LYS A 50 2.80 14.64 0.00
N THR A 51 1.76 13.87 -0.26
CA THR A 51 0.38 14.34 -0.03
C THR A 51 0.17 14.50 1.46
N VAL A 52 0.07 15.75 1.93
CA VAL A 52 -0.33 16.03 3.31
C VAL A 52 -1.81 15.66 3.40
N LYS A 53 -2.11 14.53 4.05
CA LYS A 53 -3.51 14.18 4.33
C LYS A 53 -4.08 15.27 5.22
N ALA A 54 -5.07 16.01 4.73
CA ALA A 54 -5.87 16.89 5.57
C ALA A 54 -6.57 16.04 6.63
N ARG A 55 -6.01 15.98 7.85
CA ARG A 55 -6.75 15.46 9.01
C ARG A 55 -7.91 16.43 9.25
N LYS A 56 -9.11 16.10 8.78
CA LYS A 56 -10.32 16.75 9.30
C LYS A 56 -10.37 16.44 10.80
N ARG A 57 -9.96 17.40 11.64
CA ARG A 57 -10.25 17.37 13.08
C ARG A 57 -11.77 17.31 13.21
N LYS A 58 -12.28 16.18 13.71
CA LYS A 58 -13.68 16.08 14.13
C LYS A 58 -13.81 17.04 15.31
N LYS A 59 -14.52 18.17 15.15
CA LYS A 59 -14.99 18.96 16.30
C LYS A 59 -15.85 18.01 17.13
N ILE A 60 -15.40 17.68 18.32
CA ILE A 60 -16.23 17.09 19.36
C ILE A 60 -16.83 18.29 20.10
N GLY A 61 -18.16 18.29 20.20
CA GLY A 61 -19.05 19.16 20.99
C GLY A 61 -18.49 20.50 21.41
#